data_AF-A0A967GRT5-F1
#
_entry.id   AF-A0A967GRT5-F1
#
_cell.length_a   1.000
_cell.length_b   1.000
_cell.length_c   1.000
_cell.angle_alpha   90.00
_cell.angle_beta   90.00
_cell.angle_gamma   90.00
#
_symmetry.space_group_name_H-M   'P 1'
#
loop_
_entity.id
_entity.type
_entity.pdbx_description
1 polymer ?
#
loop_
_entity_poly.entity_id
_entity_poly.type
_entity_poly.pdbx_seq_one_letter_code
_entity_poly.pdbx_strand_id
1 'polypeptide(L)' 'WVEVPEGEPSKSLPQAEALYDRLLEWNCDRQSLLVALGGGVIGDLTGFVAATYQRGIPFIQIPTTLLAQVDSSVGGKTAV' A
#
# COMPACT_ATOMS: atom_id res chain seq x y z
N TRP A 1 -4.44 -3.49 -11.88
CA TRP A 1 -4.28 -2.56 -10.73
C TRP A 1 -5.51 -2.71 -9.84
N VAL A 2 -5.40 -2.38 -8.56
CA VAL A 2 -6.55 -2.33 -7.64
C VAL A 2 -6.87 -0.87 -7.37
N GLU A 3 -8.14 -0.51 -7.46
CA GLU A 3 -8.61 0.81 -7.06
C GLU A 3 -9.08 0.77 -5.61
N VAL A 4 -8.69 1.77 -4.84
CA VAL A 4 -9.05 1.93 -3.44
C VAL A 4 -9.87 3.21 -3.33
N PRO A 5 -11.00 3.22 -2.59
CA PRO A 5 -11.78 4.44 -2.38
C PRO A 5 -10.91 5.56 -1.81
N GLU A 6 -11.20 6.81 -2.15
CA GLU A 6 -10.44 7.94 -1.63
C GLU A 6 -10.75 8.22 -0.16
N GLY A 7 -9.78 8.84 0.53
CA GLY A 7 -9.93 9.34 1.90
C GLY A 7 -9.37 8.44 2.99
N GLU A 8 -9.24 9.01 4.18
CA GLU A 8 -8.71 8.34 5.38
C GLU A 8 -9.42 7.04 5.77
N PRO A 9 -10.75 6.85 5.59
CA PRO A 9 -11.41 5.59 5.94
C PRO A 9 -10.86 4.35 5.22
N SER A 10 -10.22 4.55 4.06
CA SER A 10 -9.54 3.49 3.32
C SER A 10 -8.26 3.00 4.00
N LYS A 11 -7.70 3.78 4.93
CA LYS A 11 -6.63 3.36 5.82
C LYS A 11 -7.25 2.53 6.95
N SER A 12 -7.54 1.27 6.64
CA SER A 12 -8.18 0.35 7.58
C SER A 12 -7.84 -1.11 7.28
N LEU A 13 -7.94 -1.95 8.31
CA LEU A 13 -7.70 -3.39 8.19
C LEU A 13 -8.63 -4.10 7.18
N PRO A 14 -9.94 -3.78 7.08
CA PRO A 14 -10.80 -4.37 6.05
C PRO A 14 -10.32 -4.05 4.63
N GLN A 15 -9.79 -2.85 4.40
CA GLN A 15 -9.25 -2.49 3.09
C GLN A 15 -7.94 -3.24 2.81
N ALA A 16 -7.09 -3.44 3.83
CA ALA A 16 -5.89 -4.26 3.70
C ALA A 16 -6.22 -5.74 3.42
N GLU A 17 -7.28 -6.27 4.05
CA GLU A 17 -7.80 -7.63 3.81
C GLU A 17 -8.24 -7.80 2.35
N ALA A 18 -9.04 -6.86 1.84
CA ALA A 18 -9.44 -6.87 0.43
C ALA A 18 -8.23 -6.84 -0.52
N LEU A 19 -7.14 -6.14 -0.15
CA LEU A 19 -5.91 -6.15 -0.95
C LEU A 19 -5.19 -7.50 -0.87
N TYR A 20 -5.14 -8.17 0.29
CA TYR A 20 -4.57 -9.51 0.39
C TYR A 20 -5.31 -10.51 -0.50
N ASP A 21 -6.64 -10.48 -0.50
CA ASP A 21 -7.45 -11.35 -1.35
C ASP A 21 -7.09 -11.16 -2.83
N ARG A 22 -6.94 -9.91 -3.28
CA ARG A 22 -6.49 -9.63 -4.67
C ARG A 22 -5.09 -10.15 -4.97
N LEU A 23 -4.16 -10.05 -4.03
CA LEU A 23 -2.81 -10.58 -4.21
C LEU A 23 -2.81 -12.11 -4.30
N LEU A 24 -3.65 -12.78 -3.52
CA LEU A 24 -3.83 -14.23 -3.57
C LEU A 24 -4.51 -14.66 -4.88
N GLU A 25 -5.55 -13.97 -5.32
CA GLU A 25 -6.22 -14.20 -6.62
C GLU A 25 -5.24 -14.08 -7.80
N TRP A 26 -4.28 -13.16 -7.71
CA TRP A 26 -3.25 -12.97 -8.72
C TRP A 26 -2.04 -13.89 -8.58
N ASN A 27 -2.04 -14.79 -7.59
CA ASN A 27 -0.93 -15.69 -7.28
C ASN A 27 0.40 -14.92 -7.04
N CYS A 28 0.33 -13.75 -6.41
CA CYS A 28 1.51 -12.98 -6.04
C CYS A 28 2.36 -13.75 -5.01
N ASP A 29 3.66 -13.74 -5.23
CA ASP A 29 4.68 -14.41 -4.41
C ASP A 29 5.60 -13.40 -3.70
N ARG A 30 6.68 -13.89 -3.09
CA ARG A 30 7.66 -13.04 -2.38
C ARG A 30 8.50 -12.13 -3.28
N GLN A 31 8.51 -12.38 -4.59
CA GLN A 31 9.24 -11.57 -5.57
C GLN A 31 8.34 -10.52 -6.22
N SER A 32 7.04 -10.58 -5.94
CA SER A 32 6.06 -9.62 -6.45
C SER A 32 6.31 -8.22 -5.87
N LEU A 33 6.13 -7.21 -6.71
CA LEU A 33 6.34 -5.80 -6.37
C LEU A 33 5.01 -5.08 -6.25
N LEU A 34 4.77 -4.42 -5.12
CA LEU A 34 3.66 -3.47 -4.99
C LEU A 34 4.09 -2.06 -5.36
N VAL A 35 3.26 -1.38 -6.13
CA VAL A 35 3.47 0.02 -6.51
C VAL A 35 2.30 0.84 -5.98
N ALA A 36 2.55 1.70 -5.00
CA ALA A 36 1.57 2.67 -4.51
C ALA A 36 1.57 3.90 -5.39
N LEU A 37 0.52 4.09 -6.18
CA LEU A 37 0.28 5.31 -6.93
C LEU A 37 -0.80 6.12 -6.23
N GLY A 38 -0.43 7.20 -5.54
CA GLY A 38 -1.41 8.01 -4.81
C GLY A 38 -0.79 8.94 -3.76
N GLY A 39 -1.64 9.51 -2.90
CA GLY A 39 -1.21 10.29 -1.74
C GLY A 39 -0.77 9.41 -0.56
N GLY A 40 -0.58 10.03 0.61
CA GLY A 40 -0.09 9.35 1.82
C GLY A 40 -0.97 8.18 2.28
N VAL A 41 -2.30 8.29 2.15
CA VAL A 41 -3.23 7.19 2.48
C VAL A 41 -2.93 5.92 1.69
N ILE A 42 -2.76 6.04 0.38
CA ILE A 42 -2.44 4.90 -0.50
C ILE A 42 -1.04 4.37 -0.20
N GLY A 43 -0.08 5.27 0.03
CA GLY A 43 1.29 4.89 0.42
C GLY A 43 1.34 4.07 1.71
N ASP A 44 0.62 4.52 2.74
CA ASP A 44 0.57 3.87 4.06
C ASP A 44 -0.12 2.51 3.99
N LEU A 45 -1.30 2.44 3.38
CA LEU A 45 -2.06 1.20 3.23
C LEU A 45 -1.28 0.17 2.42
N THR A 46 -0.77 0.57 1.25
CA THR A 46 -0.02 -0.35 0.37
C THR A 46 1.31 -0.76 1.02
N GLY A 47 1.97 0.15 1.73
CA GLY A 47 3.20 -0.15 2.47
C GLY A 47 2.95 -1.12 3.62
N PHE A 48 1.84 -0.98 4.34
CA PHE A 48 1.44 -1.93 5.39
C PHE A 48 1.17 -3.31 4.81
N VAL A 49 0.42 -3.39 3.71
CA VAL A 49 0.14 -4.63 2.98
C VAL A 49 1.44 -5.26 2.48
N ALA A 50 2.37 -4.48 1.91
CA ALA A 50 3.66 -4.97 1.44
C ALA A 50 4.53 -5.53 2.58
N ALA A 51 4.53 -4.86 3.74
CA ALA A 51 5.32 -5.27 4.90
C ALA A 51 4.80 -6.56 5.55
N THR A 52 3.50 -6.82 5.47
CA THR A 52 2.84 -7.94 6.15
C THR A 52 2.55 -9.12 5.23
N TYR A 53 2.32 -8.88 3.93
CA TYR A 53 2.09 -9.93 2.95
C TYR A 53 3.33 -10.84 2.83
N GLN A 54 3.15 -12.13 3.10
CA GLN A 54 4.22 -13.12 3.19
C GLN A 54 5.43 -12.72 4.07
N ARG A 55 5.19 -11.88 5.08
CA ARG A 55 6.22 -11.28 5.96
C ARG A 55 7.17 -10.29 5.27
N GLY A 56 6.74 -9.69 4.16
CA GLY A 56 7.48 -8.64 3.47
C GLY A 56 7.72 -8.97 2.00
N ILE A 57 7.33 -8.05 1.13
CA ILE A 57 7.62 -8.05 -0.31
C ILE A 57 8.11 -6.68 -0.78
N PRO A 58 8.81 -6.58 -1.93
CA PRO A 58 9.23 -5.32 -2.52
C PRO A 58 8.07 -4.31 -2.70
N PHE A 59 8.36 -3.04 -2.46
CA PHE A 59 7.38 -1.95 -2.51
C PHE A 59 8.01 -0.65 -3.03
N ILE A 60 7.29 0.06 -3.91
CA ILE A 60 7.67 1.39 -4.41
C ILE A 60 6.51 2.36 -4.20
N GLN A 61 6.82 3.59 -3.77
CA GLN A 61 5.88 4.70 -3.75
C GLN A 61 6.05 5.62 -4.96
N ILE A 62 4.93 5.98 -5.58
CA ILE A 62 4.80 7.03 -6.58
C ILE A 62 3.84 8.09 -5.99
N PRO A 63 4.37 9.00 -5.16
CA PRO A 63 3.56 9.97 -4.43
C PRO A 63 2.98 11.05 -5.37
N THR A 64 1.64 11.18 -5.37
CA THR A 64 0.92 12.12 -6.24
C THR A 64 0.45 13.39 -5.53
N THR A 65 0.62 13.49 -4.20
CA THR A 65 0.32 14.70 -3.42
C THR A 65 1.59 15.35 -2.90
N LEU A 66 1.59 16.68 -2.80
CA LEU A 66 2.75 17.45 -2.31
C LEU A 66 3.17 16.99 -0.90
N LEU A 67 2.20 16.79 -0.01
CA LEU A 67 2.45 16.31 1.35
C LEU A 67 3.12 14.93 1.33
N ALA A 68 2.67 14.04 0.44
CA ALA A 68 3.27 12.72 0.34
C ALA A 68 4.70 12.76 -0.17
N GLN A 69 5.01 13.64 -1.13
CA GLN A 69 6.34 13.81 -1.69
C GLN A 69 7.39 14.31 -0.68
N VAL A 70 6.96 15.05 0.35
CA VAL A 70 7.87 15.72 1.29
C VAL A 70 7.89 15.12 2.70
N ASP A 71 6.92 14.27 3.06
CA ASP A 71 6.80 13.70 4.41
C ASP A 71 6.47 12.20 4.37
N SER A 72 5.28 11.81 3.89
CA SER A 72 4.81 10.42 4.04
C SER A 72 5.57 9.39 3.18
N SER A 73 6.23 9.81 2.09
CA SER A 73 7.05 8.89 1.29
C SER A 73 8.45 8.65 1.85
N VAL A 74 8.83 9.36 2.93
CA VAL A 74 10.18 9.31 3.51
C VAL A 74 10.12 8.72 4.93
N GLY A 75 10.82 7.61 5.15
CA GLY A 75 11.00 7.01 6.49
C GLY A 75 10.27 5.69 6.75
N GLY A 76 9.53 5.15 5.79
CA GLY A 76 8.98 3.78 5.86
C GLY A 76 7.93 3.55 6.96
N LYS A 77 7.37 4.62 7.54
CA LYS A 77 6.26 4.53 8.48
C LYS A 77 5.04 4.05 7.70
N THR A 78 4.55 2.87 8.04
CA THR A 78 3.34 2.29 7.43
C THR A 78 2.36 2.00 8.54
N ALA A 79 1.11 2.42 8.36
CA ALA A 79 0.05 2.26 9.34
C ALA A 79 -1.29 2.07 8.63
N VAL A 80 -2.18 1.31 9.25
CA VAL A 80 -3.61 1.22 8.93
C VAL A 80 -4.41 1.50 10.18
#